data_AF-A0A2N1S456-F1
#
_entry.id   AF-A0A2N1S456-F1
#
_cell.length_a   1.000
_cell.length_b   1.000
_cell.length_c   1.000
_cell.angle_alpha   90.00
_cell.angle_beta   90.00
_cell.angle_gamma   90.00
#
_symmetry.space_group_name_H-M   'P 1'
#
loop_
_entity.id
_entity.type
_entity.pdbx_description
1 polymer ?
#
loop_
_entity_poly.entity_id
_entity_poly.type
_entity_poly.pdbx_seq_one_letter_code
_entity_poly.pdbx_strand_id
1 'polypeptide(L)'
;MAVAIGQITIMDILDGSHYEDQYAANTSETAAPTSGWSSNIPIPQAGYYVWKRSRIAYADGTFGLWGTAIRITGSQGPVGGQGPTGPQGPAGDPGEAARVLTLSASATVIRVSTRGQVLSGDIHLTAFRENIPSSVAVVWTVPSGVTLQAIAEQPDARNLLVGTVVSDDTEVTASATHEGTTYTARLSISKVYEASDPPRYLGMYDSMPTQTPEALGLIDGDWVLWADEGVPSDYSFGHLYEWR
;
A
#
# COMPACT_ATOMS: atom_id res chain seq x y z
N MET A 1 32.43 -101.94 -5.11
CA MET A 1 31.51 -100.81 -4.95
C MET A 1 31.84 -99.77 -6.00
N ALA A 2 30.85 -99.45 -6.84
CA ALA A 2 30.79 -98.25 -7.67
C ALA A 2 30.88 -96.99 -6.77
N VAL A 3 31.11 -95.76 -7.22
CA VAL A 3 30.49 -95.02 -8.31
C VAL A 3 31.40 -93.81 -8.59
N ALA A 4 31.58 -93.44 -9.86
CA ALA A 4 31.75 -92.04 -10.21
C ALA A 4 31.01 -91.79 -11.53
N ILE A 5 29.84 -91.15 -11.41
CA ILE A 5 29.10 -90.53 -12.51
C ILE A 5 29.57 -89.08 -12.53
N GLY A 6 29.96 -88.59 -13.70
CA GLY A 6 30.06 -87.16 -13.94
C GLY A 6 31.15 -86.82 -14.93
N GLN A 7 30.77 -86.54 -16.18
CA GLN A 7 31.47 -85.53 -16.96
C GLN A 7 30.54 -85.04 -18.08
N ILE A 8 29.87 -83.92 -17.82
CA ILE A 8 30.14 -82.57 -18.37
C ILE A 8 29.99 -82.55 -19.89
N THR A 9 28.83 -82.08 -20.32
CA THR A 9 28.57 -81.65 -21.70
C THR A 9 29.12 -80.24 -21.86
N ILE A 10 30.26 -80.08 -22.55
CA ILE A 10 30.73 -78.76 -22.99
C ILE A 10 29.92 -78.43 -24.25
N MET A 11 28.93 -77.54 -24.12
CA MET A 11 28.02 -77.18 -25.23
C MET A 11 28.57 -76.09 -26.17
N ASP A 12 29.79 -75.58 -25.95
CA ASP A 12 30.51 -74.79 -26.96
C ASP A 12 32.02 -75.05 -26.85
N ILE A 13 32.60 -75.67 -27.88
CA ILE A 13 34.05 -75.68 -28.09
C ILE A 13 34.35 -74.40 -28.88
N LEU A 14 34.67 -73.29 -28.19
CA LEU A 14 35.36 -72.20 -28.88
C LEU A 14 36.71 -72.76 -29.33
N ASP A 15 37.02 -72.65 -30.62
CA ASP A 15 38.32 -72.96 -31.23
C ASP A 15 39.44 -72.00 -30.78
N GLY A 16 39.29 -71.38 -29.59
CA GLY A 16 40.15 -70.36 -28.98
C GLY A 16 40.37 -69.11 -29.81
N SER A 17 39.89 -69.07 -31.05
CA SER A 17 40.24 -68.04 -32.01
C SER A 17 39.25 -66.90 -31.92
N HIS A 18 39.75 -65.66 -31.85
CA HIS A 18 38.91 -64.48 -31.70
C HIS A 18 39.51 -63.29 -32.44
N TYR A 19 38.69 -62.28 -32.71
CA TYR A 19 39.17 -61.01 -33.25
C TYR A 19 39.61 -60.09 -32.13
N GLU A 20 40.78 -59.49 -32.32
CA GLU A 20 41.27 -58.40 -31.49
C GLU A 20 41.20 -57.09 -32.26
N ASP A 21 40.63 -56.08 -31.62
CA ASP A 21 40.53 -54.73 -32.14
C ASP A 21 41.54 -53.80 -31.46
N GLN A 22 42.15 -52.94 -32.26
CA GLN A 22 42.94 -51.82 -31.77
C GLN A 22 42.46 -50.50 -32.36
N TYR A 23 42.63 -49.45 -31.57
CA TYR A 23 42.22 -48.10 -31.83
C TYR A 23 43.42 -47.15 -31.68
N ALA A 24 43.48 -46.15 -32.54
CA ALA A 24 44.43 -45.06 -32.45
C ALA A 24 43.75 -43.77 -32.91
N ALA A 25 44.25 -42.61 -32.47
CA ALA A 25 43.73 -41.32 -32.91
C ALA A 25 44.86 -40.45 -33.48
N ASN A 26 44.57 -39.73 -34.56
CA ASN A 26 45.43 -38.68 -35.09
C ASN A 26 44.57 -37.54 -35.65
N THR A 27 45.21 -36.50 -36.16
CA THR A 27 44.54 -35.35 -36.78
C THR A 27 44.32 -35.52 -38.28
N SER A 28 44.69 -36.66 -38.87
CA SER A 28 44.55 -36.89 -40.31
C SER A 28 43.20 -37.50 -40.66
N GLU A 29 42.54 -36.90 -41.64
CA GLU A 29 41.26 -37.38 -42.15
C GLU A 29 41.38 -38.60 -43.05
N THR A 30 42.57 -38.78 -43.66
CA THR A 30 42.79 -39.71 -44.77
C THR A 30 43.92 -40.70 -44.52
N ALA A 31 44.83 -40.44 -43.59
CA ALA A 31 45.96 -41.30 -43.28
C ALA A 31 45.84 -41.90 -41.88
N ALA A 32 45.90 -43.23 -41.79
CA ALA A 32 45.88 -43.94 -40.52
C ALA A 32 47.16 -43.68 -39.68
N PRO A 33 47.07 -43.72 -38.34
CA PRO A 33 48.23 -43.62 -37.46
C PRO A 33 49.22 -44.78 -37.67
N THR A 34 50.52 -44.48 -37.72
CA THR A 34 51.60 -45.49 -37.80
C THR A 34 51.99 -46.05 -36.42
N SER A 35 51.65 -45.35 -35.33
CA SER A 35 51.94 -45.71 -33.94
C SER A 35 50.78 -45.34 -33.01
N GLY A 36 50.83 -45.78 -31.74
CA GLY A 36 49.84 -45.38 -30.71
C GLY A 36 48.58 -46.24 -30.66
N TRP A 37 48.63 -47.45 -31.22
CA TRP A 37 47.51 -48.40 -31.22
C TRP A 37 47.31 -49.05 -29.84
N SER A 38 46.06 -49.08 -29.36
CA SER A 38 45.64 -49.61 -28.06
C SER A 38 44.34 -50.40 -28.19
N SER A 39 44.09 -51.36 -27.30
CA SER A 39 42.78 -52.03 -27.21
C SER A 39 41.68 -51.11 -26.68
N ASN A 40 42.05 -50.03 -26.00
CA ASN A 40 41.11 -49.04 -25.50
C ASN A 40 40.81 -47.99 -26.57
N ILE A 41 39.53 -47.66 -26.72
CA ILE A 41 39.08 -46.58 -27.59
C ILE A 41 39.61 -45.24 -27.03
N PRO A 42 40.36 -44.44 -27.80
CA PRO A 42 40.76 -43.10 -27.39
C PRO A 42 39.54 -42.23 -27.06
N ILE A 43 39.66 -41.39 -26.05
CA ILE A 43 38.61 -40.43 -25.71
C ILE A 43 38.39 -39.51 -26.93
N PRO A 44 37.15 -39.37 -27.43
CA PRO A 44 36.86 -38.46 -28.52
C PRO A 44 37.31 -37.03 -28.18
N GLN A 45 38.13 -36.44 -29.05
CA GLN A 45 38.59 -35.06 -28.91
C GLN A 45 38.28 -34.30 -30.20
N ALA A 46 37.85 -33.04 -30.07
CA ALA A 46 37.64 -32.16 -31.21
C ALA A 46 38.93 -32.05 -32.05
N GLY A 47 38.81 -32.24 -33.37
CA GLY A 47 39.93 -32.19 -34.31
C GLY A 47 40.76 -33.49 -34.43
N TYR A 48 40.39 -34.55 -33.72
CA TYR A 48 41.02 -35.87 -33.84
C TYR A 48 40.05 -36.89 -34.44
N TYR A 49 40.60 -37.77 -35.26
CA TYR A 49 39.91 -38.87 -35.90
C TYR A 49 40.38 -40.18 -35.29
N VAL A 50 39.44 -40.95 -34.77
CA VAL A 50 39.68 -42.31 -34.27
C VAL A 50 39.66 -43.28 -35.45
N TRP A 51 40.68 -44.14 -35.48
CA TRP A 51 40.89 -45.21 -36.44
C TRP A 51 40.83 -46.56 -35.74
N LYS A 52 40.31 -47.58 -36.42
CA LYS A 52 40.20 -48.96 -35.94
C LYS A 52 40.93 -49.90 -36.89
N ARG A 53 41.65 -50.89 -36.35
CA ARG A 53 42.18 -52.04 -37.09
C ARG A 53 41.91 -53.33 -36.32
N SER A 54 41.81 -54.45 -37.02
CA SER A 54 41.48 -55.76 -36.43
C SER A 54 42.47 -56.84 -36.88
N ARG A 55 42.74 -57.83 -36.02
CA ARG A 55 43.50 -59.05 -36.37
C ARG A 55 42.82 -60.29 -35.76
N ILE A 56 43.18 -61.46 -36.26
CA ILE A 56 42.76 -62.74 -35.65
C ILE A 56 43.82 -63.17 -34.64
N ALA A 57 43.42 -63.52 -33.42
CA ALA A 57 44.21 -64.28 -32.46
C ALA A 57 43.78 -65.74 -32.56
N TYR A 58 44.72 -66.65 -32.83
CA TYR A 58 44.45 -68.07 -33.02
C TYR A 58 44.56 -68.84 -31.70
N ALA A 59 43.89 -70.00 -31.61
CA ALA A 59 43.94 -70.88 -30.44
C ALA A 59 45.35 -71.31 -30.02
N ASP A 60 46.27 -71.41 -30.97
CA ASP A 60 47.66 -71.83 -30.76
C ASP A 60 48.55 -70.71 -30.19
N GLY A 61 47.97 -69.55 -29.89
CA GLY A 61 48.67 -68.37 -29.36
C GLY A 61 49.37 -67.54 -30.44
N THR A 62 49.25 -67.90 -31.72
CA THR A 62 49.74 -67.09 -32.83
C THR A 62 48.73 -66.00 -33.21
N PHE A 63 49.20 -64.96 -33.89
CA PHE A 63 48.37 -63.83 -34.33
C PHE A 63 48.49 -63.64 -35.84
N GLY A 64 47.35 -63.37 -36.48
CA GLY A 64 47.31 -62.88 -37.86
C GLY A 64 47.86 -61.47 -37.99
N LEU A 65 48.09 -61.05 -39.24
CA LEU A 65 48.46 -59.68 -39.55
C LEU A 65 47.32 -58.71 -39.22
N TRP A 66 47.68 -57.47 -38.86
CA TRP A 66 46.71 -56.40 -38.71
C TRP A 66 46.07 -56.06 -40.06
N GLY A 67 44.75 -56.00 -40.09
CA GLY A 67 43.97 -55.54 -41.23
C GLY A 67 44.15 -54.05 -41.51
N THR A 68 43.60 -53.61 -42.64
CA THR A 68 43.62 -52.20 -43.05
C THR A 68 42.85 -51.34 -42.04
N ALA A 69 43.47 -50.27 -41.57
CA ALA A 69 42.85 -49.34 -40.63
C ALA A 69 41.73 -48.53 -41.30
N ILE A 70 40.59 -48.43 -40.62
CA ILE A 70 39.43 -47.64 -41.05
C ILE A 70 39.15 -46.50 -40.07
N ARG A 71 38.78 -45.34 -40.58
CA ARG A 71 38.35 -44.19 -39.76
C ARG A 71 36.92 -44.44 -39.28
N ILE A 72 36.68 -44.35 -37.96
CA ILE A 72 35.39 -44.67 -37.35
C ILE A 72 34.65 -43.44 -36.79
N THR A 73 35.20 -42.23 -36.95
CA THR A 73 34.61 -40.97 -36.48
C THR A 73 34.51 -39.93 -37.60
N GLY A 74 33.52 -39.03 -37.49
CA GLY A 74 33.36 -37.84 -38.32
C GLY A 74 33.60 -36.56 -37.49
N SER A 75 33.69 -35.41 -38.15
CA SER A 75 33.85 -34.11 -37.49
C SER A 75 32.62 -33.75 -36.64
N GLN A 76 32.82 -33.23 -35.43
CA GLN A 76 31.73 -32.68 -34.61
C GLN A 76 31.16 -31.41 -35.26
N GLY A 77 29.83 -31.32 -35.40
CA GLY A 77 29.15 -30.11 -35.88
C GLY A 77 29.21 -28.95 -34.87
N PRO A 78 29.06 -27.69 -35.31
CA PRO A 78 29.07 -26.54 -34.41
C PRO A 78 27.89 -26.59 -33.42
N VAL A 79 28.09 -26.05 -32.22
CA VAL A 79 27.02 -25.85 -31.24
C VAL A 79 26.01 -24.84 -31.80
N GLY A 80 24.71 -25.13 -31.70
CA GLY A 80 23.65 -24.21 -32.13
C GLY A 80 23.64 -22.92 -31.31
N GLY A 81 23.32 -21.79 -31.94
CA GLY A 81 23.23 -20.50 -31.26
C GLY A 81 22.12 -20.46 -30.20
N GLN A 82 22.28 -19.61 -29.19
CA GLN A 82 21.23 -19.31 -28.22
C GLN A 82 20.03 -18.66 -28.91
N GLY A 83 18.81 -19.07 -28.53
CA GLY A 83 17.58 -18.45 -29.05
C GLY A 83 17.43 -16.99 -28.61
N PRO A 84 16.67 -16.17 -29.36
CA PRO A 84 16.45 -14.77 -29.01
C PRO A 84 15.68 -14.64 -27.68
N THR A 85 15.94 -13.56 -26.94
CA THR A 85 15.12 -13.16 -25.79
C THR A 85 13.68 -12.90 -26.23
N GLY A 86 12.70 -13.36 -25.45
CA GLY A 86 11.28 -13.12 -25.74
C GLY A 86 10.90 -11.63 -25.70
N PRO A 87 9.78 -11.24 -26.34
CA PRO A 87 9.31 -9.87 -26.30
C PRO A 87 8.92 -9.45 -24.87
N GLN A 88 9.09 -8.16 -24.57
CA GLN A 88 8.56 -7.57 -23.34
C GLN A 88 7.01 -7.65 -23.33
N GLY A 89 6.43 -7.96 -22.17
CA GLY A 89 4.97 -7.94 -22.00
C GLY A 89 4.37 -6.54 -22.17
N PRO A 90 3.05 -6.44 -22.43
CA PRO A 90 2.38 -5.15 -22.51
C PRO A 90 2.46 -4.39 -21.18
N ALA A 91 2.40 -3.06 -21.25
CA ALA A 91 2.24 -2.22 -20.06
C ALA A 91 0.89 -2.51 -19.39
N GLY A 92 0.82 -2.39 -18.07
CA GLY A 92 -0.44 -2.47 -17.33
C GLY A 92 -1.34 -1.26 -17.60
N ASP A 93 -2.64 -1.43 -17.41
CA ASP A 93 -3.60 -0.34 -17.54
C ASP A 93 -3.35 0.77 -16.49
N PRO A 94 -3.63 2.04 -16.80
CA PRO A 94 -3.58 3.12 -15.82
C PRO A 94 -4.51 2.85 -14.63
N GLY A 95 -4.08 3.23 -13.42
CA GLY A 95 -4.93 3.15 -12.24
C GLY A 95 -6.12 4.12 -12.30
N GLU A 96 -7.24 3.74 -11.70
CA GLU A 96 -8.42 4.60 -11.51
C GLU A 96 -8.08 5.87 -10.72
N ALA A 97 -8.77 6.98 -11.02
CA ALA A 97 -8.56 8.25 -10.33
C ALA A 97 -8.97 8.16 -8.85
N ALA A 98 -8.18 8.78 -7.97
CA ALA A 98 -8.52 8.85 -6.55
C ALA A 98 -9.82 9.64 -6.34
N ARG A 99 -10.67 9.15 -5.44
CA ARG A 99 -11.92 9.81 -5.05
C ARG A 99 -11.76 10.42 -3.67
N VAL A 100 -12.14 11.68 -3.52
CA VAL A 100 -11.93 12.47 -2.29
C VAL A 100 -13.19 13.24 -1.93
N LEU A 101 -13.47 13.33 -0.64
CA LEU A 101 -14.45 14.24 -0.06
C LEU A 101 -13.73 15.14 0.95
N THR A 102 -13.89 16.45 0.83
CA THR A 102 -13.33 17.45 1.77
C THR A 102 -14.43 18.36 2.27
N LEU A 103 -14.30 18.86 3.49
CA LEU A 103 -15.27 19.76 4.10
C LEU A 103 -14.62 21.11 4.35
N SER A 104 -15.32 22.19 4.00
CA SER A 104 -14.92 23.56 4.28
C SER A 104 -16.03 24.29 5.01
N ALA A 105 -15.66 25.31 5.80
CA ALA A 105 -16.57 26.22 6.45
C ALA A 105 -16.14 27.67 6.22
N SER A 106 -17.11 28.59 6.17
CA SER A 106 -16.84 30.03 6.16
C SER A 106 -16.15 30.52 7.44
N ALA A 107 -16.35 29.81 8.55
CA ALA A 107 -15.65 30.01 9.83
C ALA A 107 -15.63 28.70 10.63
N THR A 108 -14.60 28.51 11.45
CA THR A 108 -14.50 27.40 12.41
C THR A 108 -14.69 27.84 13.86
N VAL A 109 -14.96 29.13 14.06
CA VAL A 109 -15.08 29.75 15.38
C VAL A 109 -16.43 30.45 15.50
N ILE A 110 -17.15 30.10 16.55
CA ILE A 110 -18.35 30.79 17.01
C ILE A 110 -17.92 31.75 18.12
N ARG A 111 -18.00 33.04 17.87
CA ARG A 111 -17.74 34.04 18.90
C ARG A 111 -18.94 34.15 19.81
N VAL A 112 -18.68 34.12 21.10
CA VAL A 112 -19.69 34.28 22.14
C VAL A 112 -19.25 35.42 23.04
N SER A 113 -20.15 36.34 23.31
CA SER A 113 -19.90 37.41 24.28
C SER A 113 -19.69 36.84 25.69
N THR A 114 -19.17 37.67 26.59
CA THR A 114 -19.12 37.36 28.03
C THR A 114 -20.49 37.06 28.64
N ARG A 115 -21.58 37.49 27.99
CA ARG A 115 -22.98 37.25 28.39
C ARG A 115 -23.58 35.96 27.81
N GLY A 116 -22.79 35.12 27.14
CA GLY A 116 -23.26 33.89 26.50
C GLY A 116 -24.06 34.12 25.21
N GLN A 117 -24.21 35.37 24.75
CA GLN A 117 -24.86 35.66 23.48
C GLN A 117 -23.93 35.34 22.32
N VAL A 118 -24.44 34.61 21.33
CA VAL A 118 -23.74 34.34 20.07
C VAL A 118 -23.58 35.64 19.28
N LEU A 119 -22.35 35.92 18.88
CA LEU A 119 -21.98 37.09 18.07
C LEU A 119 -21.69 36.71 16.60
N SER A 120 -21.45 35.44 16.31
CA SER A 120 -21.28 34.94 14.95
C SER A 120 -22.62 34.77 14.24
N GLY A 121 -22.66 35.10 12.94
CA GLY A 121 -23.74 34.64 12.06
C GLY A 121 -23.63 33.15 11.75
N ASP A 122 -24.62 32.62 11.02
CA ASP A 122 -24.62 31.22 10.58
C ASP A 122 -23.37 30.88 9.76
N ILE A 123 -22.90 29.65 9.91
CA ILE A 123 -21.69 29.18 9.26
C ILE A 123 -22.06 28.42 7.99
N HIS A 124 -21.55 28.85 6.84
CA HIS A 124 -21.75 28.17 5.58
C HIS A 124 -20.75 27.02 5.46
N LEU A 125 -21.27 25.81 5.23
CA LEU A 125 -20.50 24.58 5.09
C LEU A 125 -20.62 24.09 3.65
N THR A 126 -19.50 23.67 3.06
CA THR A 126 -19.48 23.11 1.69
C THR A 126 -18.66 21.83 1.67
N ALA A 127 -19.26 20.75 1.19
CA ALA A 127 -18.58 19.49 0.90
C ALA A 127 -18.06 19.52 -0.54
N PHE A 128 -16.74 19.51 -0.71
CA PHE A 128 -16.09 19.41 -2.00
C PHE A 128 -15.83 17.96 -2.35
N ARG A 129 -16.30 17.57 -3.53
CA ARG A 129 -16.13 16.22 -4.08
C ARG A 129 -15.13 16.23 -5.23
N GLU A 130 -14.22 15.27 -5.23
CA GLU A 130 -13.31 15.01 -6.34
C GLU A 130 -13.52 13.56 -6.80
N ASN A 131 -13.89 13.38 -8.08
CA ASN A 131 -14.17 12.08 -8.71
C ASN A 131 -15.29 11.25 -8.04
N ILE A 132 -16.13 11.86 -7.18
CA ILE A 132 -17.37 11.24 -6.66
C ILE A 132 -18.55 11.73 -7.51
N PRO A 133 -19.37 10.85 -8.11
CA PRO A 133 -20.49 11.24 -8.96
C PRO A 133 -21.51 12.12 -8.23
N SER A 134 -22.09 13.12 -8.92
CA SER A 134 -23.11 14.02 -8.35
C SER A 134 -24.41 13.31 -7.94
N SER A 135 -24.66 12.11 -8.47
CA SER A 135 -25.78 11.24 -8.05
C SER A 135 -25.61 10.67 -6.65
N VAL A 136 -24.38 10.65 -6.11
CA VAL A 136 -24.11 10.22 -4.73
C VAL A 136 -24.46 11.37 -3.79
N ALA A 137 -25.42 11.11 -2.89
CA ALA A 137 -25.83 12.06 -1.87
C ALA A 137 -24.75 12.22 -0.80
N VAL A 138 -24.53 13.47 -0.37
CA VAL A 138 -23.74 13.78 0.82
C VAL A 138 -24.65 13.72 2.05
N VAL A 139 -24.32 12.82 2.97
CA VAL A 139 -24.99 12.68 4.26
C VAL A 139 -24.26 13.54 5.28
N TRP A 140 -25.01 14.37 5.99
CA TRP A 140 -24.49 15.26 7.01
C TRP A 140 -24.81 14.70 8.39
N THR A 141 -23.85 14.72 9.30
CA THR A 141 -24.00 14.26 10.68
C THR A 141 -23.48 15.33 11.63
N VAL A 142 -24.30 15.68 12.62
CA VAL A 142 -24.00 16.65 13.66
C VAL A 142 -24.50 16.13 15.01
N PRO A 143 -23.96 16.63 16.14
CA PRO A 143 -24.46 16.28 17.47
C PRO A 143 -25.93 16.64 17.66
N SER A 144 -26.58 15.98 18.63
CA SER A 144 -27.97 16.27 18.99
C SER A 144 -28.16 17.73 19.38
N GLY A 145 -29.26 18.34 18.94
CA GLY A 145 -29.57 19.76 19.17
C GLY A 145 -28.97 20.72 18.15
N VAL A 146 -27.97 20.30 17.37
CA VAL A 146 -27.38 21.12 16.31
C VAL A 146 -28.22 21.01 15.04
N THR A 147 -28.55 22.16 14.43
CA THR A 147 -29.37 22.20 13.21
C THR A 147 -28.55 22.64 12.00
N LEU A 148 -28.63 21.84 10.93
CA LEU A 148 -28.15 22.20 9.61
C LEU A 148 -29.34 22.50 8.69
N GLN A 149 -29.33 23.66 8.06
CA GLN A 149 -30.32 24.07 7.09
C GLN A 149 -29.82 23.79 5.66
N ALA A 150 -30.68 23.17 4.84
CA ALA A 150 -30.42 22.96 3.43
C ALA A 150 -30.47 24.28 2.65
N ILE A 151 -29.61 24.38 1.62
CA ILE A 151 -29.54 25.54 0.74
C ILE A 151 -30.10 25.13 -0.62
N ALA A 152 -31.05 25.92 -1.14
CA ALA A 152 -31.67 25.64 -2.42
C ALA A 152 -30.61 25.59 -3.53
N GLU A 153 -30.73 24.61 -4.42
CA GLU A 153 -29.83 24.42 -5.58
C GLU A 153 -28.37 24.13 -5.22
N GLN A 154 -28.06 23.91 -3.93
CA GLN A 154 -26.74 23.56 -3.44
C GLN A 154 -26.79 22.28 -2.58
N PRO A 155 -26.87 21.09 -3.21
CA PRO A 155 -27.05 19.82 -2.51
C PRO A 155 -25.90 19.50 -1.54
N ASP A 156 -24.71 20.02 -1.83
CA ASP A 156 -23.46 19.80 -1.09
C ASP A 156 -23.12 20.92 -0.11
N ALA A 157 -24.05 21.84 0.14
CA ALA A 157 -23.86 22.92 1.09
C ALA A 157 -24.96 22.97 2.15
N ARG A 158 -24.60 23.40 3.36
CA ARG A 158 -25.52 23.58 4.49
C ARG A 158 -25.17 24.86 5.24
N ASN A 159 -26.18 25.52 5.80
CA ASN A 159 -25.95 26.53 6.82
C ASN A 159 -26.06 25.87 8.20
N LEU A 160 -25.00 25.94 8.98
CA LEU A 160 -25.05 25.62 10.40
C LEU A 160 -25.68 26.79 11.14
N LEU A 161 -26.82 26.53 11.77
CA LEU A 161 -27.52 27.51 12.58
C LEU A 161 -26.80 27.67 13.91
N VAL A 162 -25.98 28.70 14.02
CA VAL A 162 -25.03 28.83 15.14
C VAL A 162 -25.73 28.93 16.49
N GLY A 163 -26.91 29.54 16.54
CA GLY A 163 -27.73 29.63 17.76
C GLY A 163 -28.17 28.27 18.33
N THR A 164 -28.09 27.19 17.55
CA THR A 164 -28.44 25.82 17.98
C THR A 164 -27.24 25.03 18.51
N VAL A 165 -26.03 25.57 18.35
CA VAL A 165 -24.80 24.91 18.82
C VAL A 165 -24.73 25.06 20.33
N VAL A 166 -24.88 23.95 21.05
CA VAL A 166 -24.86 23.93 22.52
C VAL A 166 -23.46 23.72 23.08
N SER A 167 -22.69 22.80 22.50
CA SER A 167 -21.34 22.43 22.96
C SER A 167 -20.28 23.47 22.61
N ASP A 168 -19.22 23.51 23.41
CA ASP A 168 -18.04 24.36 23.13
C ASP A 168 -17.25 23.84 21.92
N ASP A 169 -17.21 22.52 21.70
CA ASP A 169 -16.66 21.91 20.50
C ASP A 169 -17.72 21.05 19.82
N THR A 170 -17.91 21.28 18.52
CA THR A 170 -18.90 20.58 17.70
C THR A 170 -18.24 20.02 16.44
N GLU A 171 -18.23 18.70 16.30
CA GLU A 171 -17.77 18.05 15.07
C GLU A 171 -18.92 17.96 14.06
N VAL A 172 -18.70 18.49 12.86
CA VAL A 172 -19.57 18.31 11.71
C VAL A 172 -18.92 17.29 10.78
N THR A 173 -19.68 16.27 10.39
CA THR A 173 -19.23 15.24 9.45
C THR A 173 -20.06 15.28 8.17
N ALA A 174 -19.39 15.20 7.03
CA ALA A 174 -19.98 14.94 5.72
C ALA A 174 -19.48 13.59 5.21
N SER A 175 -20.37 12.73 4.73
CA SER A 175 -20.02 11.42 4.18
C SER A 175 -20.72 11.14 2.85
N ALA A 176 -20.05 10.41 1.96
CA ALA A 176 -20.59 9.96 0.69
C ALA A 176 -20.16 8.51 0.45
N THR A 177 -21.09 7.61 0.12
CA THR A 177 -20.80 6.20 -0.12
C THR A 177 -20.99 5.86 -1.60
N HIS A 178 -19.94 5.37 -2.24
CA HIS A 178 -19.95 4.97 -3.64
C HIS A 178 -19.21 3.64 -3.81
N GLU A 179 -19.81 2.69 -4.53
CA GLU A 179 -19.23 1.36 -4.79
C GLU A 179 -18.77 0.63 -3.52
N GLY A 180 -19.49 0.80 -2.41
CA GLY A 180 -19.16 0.19 -1.11
C GLY A 180 -18.06 0.91 -0.32
N THR A 181 -17.46 1.98 -0.86
CA THR A 181 -16.46 2.81 -0.16
C THR A 181 -17.11 4.08 0.37
N THR A 182 -16.89 4.39 1.65
CA THR A 182 -17.41 5.62 2.28
C THR A 182 -16.29 6.64 2.44
N TYR A 183 -16.45 7.79 1.78
CA TYR A 183 -15.58 8.96 1.89
C TYR A 183 -16.13 9.84 3.00
N THR A 184 -15.31 10.20 3.99
CA THR A 184 -15.73 10.95 5.16
C THR A 184 -14.83 12.17 5.36
N ALA A 185 -15.43 13.34 5.49
CA ALA A 185 -14.77 14.58 5.85
C ALA A 185 -15.34 15.09 7.18
N ARG A 186 -14.47 15.61 8.05
CA ARG A 186 -14.82 16.10 9.38
C ARG A 186 -14.26 17.49 9.60
N LEU A 187 -15.00 18.30 10.32
CA LEU A 187 -14.58 19.64 10.70
C LEU A 187 -15.06 19.95 12.12
N SER A 188 -14.16 20.41 12.97
CA SER A 188 -14.50 20.89 14.31
C SER A 188 -14.79 22.39 14.27
N ILE A 189 -15.87 22.78 14.95
CA ILE A 189 -16.28 24.16 15.14
C ILE A 189 -16.30 24.42 16.64
N SER A 190 -15.59 25.47 17.07
CA SER A 190 -15.39 25.76 18.48
C SER A 190 -16.03 27.09 18.87
N LYS A 191 -16.60 27.15 20.07
CA LYS A 191 -16.99 28.40 20.70
C LYS A 191 -15.76 29.05 21.33
N VAL A 192 -15.59 30.34 21.06
CA VAL A 192 -14.59 31.17 21.71
C VAL A 192 -15.33 32.30 22.41
N TYR A 193 -15.21 32.30 23.73
CA TYR A 193 -15.79 33.34 24.57
C TYR A 193 -14.83 34.52 24.61
N GLU A 194 -15.37 35.73 24.45
CA GLU A 194 -14.59 36.96 24.64
C GLU A 194 -14.06 37.00 26.08
N ALA A 195 -12.83 37.50 26.25
CA ALA A 195 -12.24 37.66 27.57
C ALA A 195 -13.06 38.67 28.38
N SER A 196 -13.46 38.31 29.60
CA SER A 196 -13.96 39.29 30.57
C SER A 196 -12.78 40.05 31.15
N ASP A 197 -12.83 41.38 31.16
CA ASP A 197 -11.98 42.11 32.11
C ASP A 197 -12.50 41.81 33.52
N PRO A 198 -11.65 41.76 34.55
CA PRO A 198 -12.16 41.70 35.92
C PRO A 198 -12.93 43.01 36.21
N PRO A 199 -14.08 42.95 36.90
CA PRO A 199 -14.83 44.14 37.24
C PRO A 199 -13.94 45.10 38.03
N ARG A 200 -13.77 46.33 37.52
CA ARG A 200 -13.02 47.39 38.21
C ARG A 200 -13.91 48.03 39.27
N TYR A 201 -13.80 47.55 40.51
CA TYR A 201 -14.43 48.16 41.67
C TYR A 201 -13.87 49.56 41.94
N LEU A 202 -14.75 50.57 41.98
CA LEU A 202 -14.38 51.95 42.30
C LEU A 202 -14.73 52.30 43.78
N GLY A 203 -14.22 51.53 44.76
CA GLY A 203 -14.29 51.77 46.23
C GLY A 203 -15.71 51.81 46.87
N MET A 204 -15.95 51.78 48.18
CA MET A 204 -15.28 51.25 49.40
C MET A 204 -16.42 50.91 50.42
N TYR A 205 -16.32 49.75 51.11
CA TYR A 205 -17.11 49.20 52.26
C TYR A 205 -18.39 48.38 51.99
N ASP A 206 -18.82 47.45 52.86
CA ASP A 206 -18.15 46.36 53.64
C ASP A 206 -19.04 45.09 53.64
N SER A 207 -20.01 45.02 52.72
CA SER A 207 -20.88 43.87 52.55
C SER A 207 -21.26 43.73 51.09
N MET A 208 -21.04 42.53 50.55
CA MET A 208 -21.48 42.19 49.20
C MET A 208 -23.01 42.15 49.16
N PRO A 209 -23.66 42.68 48.12
CA PRO A 209 -25.09 42.44 47.92
C PRO A 209 -25.31 40.94 47.68
N THR A 210 -26.16 40.33 48.50
CA THR A 210 -26.58 38.94 48.32
C THR A 210 -27.51 38.87 47.12
N GLN A 211 -27.18 38.05 46.12
CA GLN A 211 -28.03 37.83 44.94
C GLN A 211 -29.46 37.47 45.38
N THR A 212 -30.45 38.23 44.93
CA THR A 212 -31.87 37.89 45.10
C THR A 212 -32.25 36.71 44.18
N PRO A 213 -33.36 35.99 44.45
CA PRO A 213 -33.73 34.75 43.74
C PRO A 213 -34.00 34.92 42.23
N GLU A 214 -34.15 36.15 41.75
CA GLU A 214 -34.23 36.50 40.33
C GLU A 214 -32.79 36.65 39.79
N ALA A 215 -32.12 35.51 39.61
CA ALA A 215 -30.70 35.41 39.31
C ALA A 215 -30.30 35.97 37.93
N LEU A 216 -30.21 37.29 37.80
CA LEU A 216 -29.24 37.92 36.92
C LEU A 216 -28.15 38.49 37.81
N GLY A 217 -27.09 37.71 38.03
CA GLY A 217 -25.92 38.17 38.79
C GLY A 217 -25.32 39.42 38.14
N LEU A 218 -24.81 40.34 38.97
CA LEU A 218 -24.06 41.52 38.54
C LEU A 218 -22.92 41.10 37.59
N ILE A 219 -22.77 41.81 36.47
CA ILE A 219 -21.81 41.51 35.41
C ILE A 219 -20.75 42.60 35.25
N ASP A 220 -19.65 42.22 34.61
CA ASP A 220 -18.58 43.12 34.19
C ASP A 220 -19.10 44.24 33.25
N GLY A 221 -18.69 45.48 33.53
CA GLY A 221 -19.14 46.69 32.84
C GLY A 221 -20.43 47.34 33.36
N ASP A 222 -21.19 46.68 34.26
CA ASP A 222 -22.29 47.35 34.96
C ASP A 222 -21.72 48.28 36.04
N TRP A 223 -22.03 49.57 35.91
CA TRP A 223 -21.78 50.56 36.95
C TRP A 223 -23.06 50.72 37.76
N VAL A 224 -23.05 50.21 39.00
CA VAL A 224 -24.12 50.47 39.96
C VAL A 224 -23.73 51.73 40.74
N LEU A 225 -24.48 52.81 40.54
CA LEU A 225 -24.38 53.98 41.39
C LEU A 225 -25.37 53.80 42.53
N TRP A 226 -24.86 53.51 43.72
CA TRP A 226 -25.66 53.48 44.94
C TRP A 226 -25.78 54.90 45.48
N ALA A 227 -26.99 55.42 45.57
CA ALA A 227 -27.28 56.64 46.31
C ALA A 227 -27.94 56.25 47.63
N ASP A 228 -27.39 56.78 48.73
CA ASP A 228 -28.00 56.66 50.06
C ASP A 228 -29.40 57.30 50.04
N GLU A 229 -30.34 56.76 50.83
CA GLU A 229 -31.67 57.35 50.99
C GLU A 229 -31.52 58.75 51.60
N GLY A 230 -31.63 59.80 50.76
CA GLY A 230 -31.62 61.19 51.21
C GLY A 230 -30.91 62.21 50.32
N VAL A 231 -30.34 61.83 49.16
CA VAL A 231 -29.65 62.79 48.27
C VAL A 231 -30.63 63.40 47.25
N PRO A 232 -30.67 64.74 47.04
CA PRO A 232 -31.58 65.39 46.09
C PRO A 232 -31.32 64.95 44.64
N SER A 233 -32.41 64.78 43.90
CA SER A 233 -32.58 64.01 42.65
C SER A 233 -31.88 64.51 41.36
N ASP A 234 -30.81 65.30 41.41
CA ASP A 234 -30.41 66.08 40.22
C ASP A 234 -29.16 65.60 39.47
N TYR A 235 -28.68 64.38 39.71
CA TYR A 235 -27.65 63.78 38.86
C TYR A 235 -27.88 62.28 38.65
N SER A 236 -28.20 61.87 37.42
CA SER A 236 -27.52 60.80 36.66
C SER A 236 -28.42 60.09 35.65
N PHE A 237 -27.91 59.95 34.43
CA PHE A 237 -28.46 59.11 33.37
C PHE A 237 -28.12 57.64 33.63
N GLY A 238 -29.13 56.75 33.56
CA GLY A 238 -29.01 55.31 33.71
C GLY A 238 -30.39 54.71 33.98
N HIS A 239 -30.64 53.47 33.55
CA HIS A 239 -31.97 52.84 33.63
C HIS A 239 -32.50 52.83 35.07
N LEU A 240 -33.51 53.66 35.33
CA LEU A 240 -34.30 53.65 36.54
C LEU A 240 -35.13 52.36 36.55
N TYR A 241 -34.75 51.38 37.37
CA TYR A 241 -35.66 50.29 37.73
C TYR A 241 -36.53 50.79 38.89
N GLU A 242 -37.73 51.27 38.56
CA GLU A 242 -38.79 51.53 39.54
C GLU A 242 -39.45 50.20 39.92
N TRP A 243 -39.41 49.85 41.21
CA TRP A 243 -40.19 48.74 41.76
C TRP A 243 -41.60 49.22 42.10
N ARG A 244 -42.63 48.51 41.63
CA ARG A 244 -44.02 48.57 42.14
C ARG A 244 -44.36 47.28 42.87
#